data_AF-A0A7C1F3U5-F1
#
_entry.id   AF-A0A7C1F3U5-F1
#
_cell.length_a   1.000
_cell.length_b   1.000
_cell.length_c   1.000
_cell.angle_alpha   90.00
_cell.angle_beta   90.00
_cell.angle_gamma   90.00
#
_symmetry.space_group_name_H-M   'P 1'
#
loop_
_entity.id
_entity.type
_entity.pdbx_description
1 polymer ?
#
loop_
_entity_poly.entity_id
_entity_poly.type
_entity_poly.pdbx_seq_one_letter_code
_entity_poly.pdbx_strand_id
1 'polypeptide(L)'
;TKLNRKLNEKNEELKQIQRDRKMLKEEVDEEDIAKIVSKWTGIPVSKLLEGEKEKLIHMEERLAQRVVGQNEAITAVSNAVRRSRAGLQDPNRPIGTFLFLGPTGVGKTELAKALAEFLFDDEKAIIRIDMSEYMEKHTVSRLIGAPPGYVGYEEGGQLTEAVRRKPYSVILLDEIEKAHSDVFNILLQVFDDGRLTDGKGKTVDFKNTIIIMTSNIGSQYILDEDATEVDIKRKVQGLLKEYFKPEFLNRVDEIIIFHRLGKEHLKQIIEIQLNRLRKMLMDRKVEIETSESLKDFLVENGYDPAFGARPLKRLIQKEIQDRLAAELLSGNIKDGSKVIIDFDKNKGKVVICNGV
;
A
#
# COMPACT_ATOMS: atom_id res chain seq x y z
N THR A 1 -19.99 26.96 37.07
CA THR A 1 -21.31 26.89 37.75
C THR A 1 -21.23 25.98 38.96
N LYS A 2 -22.07 26.21 39.98
CA LYS A 2 -22.18 25.37 41.19
C LYS A 2 -22.27 23.86 40.88
N LEU A 3 -22.78 23.53 39.69
CA LEU A 3 -22.86 22.19 39.12
C LEU A 3 -21.50 21.53 38.86
N ASN A 4 -20.55 22.22 38.21
CA ASN A 4 -19.21 21.65 37.95
C ASN A 4 -18.43 21.35 39.23
N ARG A 5 -18.61 22.19 40.27
CA ARG A 5 -18.00 21.96 41.57
C ARG A 5 -18.60 20.72 42.24
N LYS A 6 -19.93 20.58 42.20
CA LYS A 6 -20.65 19.42 42.74
C LYS A 6 -20.32 18.13 41.99
N LEU A 7 -20.06 18.24 40.68
CA LEU A 7 -19.63 17.12 39.82
C LEU A 7 -18.22 16.67 40.18
N ASN A 8 -17.28 17.61 40.37
CA ASN A 8 -15.92 17.29 40.81
C ASN A 8 -15.88 16.68 42.22
N GLU A 9 -16.64 17.23 43.17
CA GLU A 9 -16.75 16.69 44.53
C GLU A 9 -17.30 15.25 44.53
N LYS A 10 -18.35 14.98 43.72
CA LYS A 10 -18.88 13.62 43.55
C LYS A 10 -17.89 12.66 42.88
N ASN A 11 -17.11 13.14 41.92
CA ASN A 11 -16.08 12.34 41.25
C ASN A 11 -14.91 11.99 42.19
N GLU A 12 -14.55 12.88 43.12
CA GLU A 12 -13.54 12.57 44.15
C GLU A 12 -14.05 11.56 45.19
N GLU A 13 -15.30 11.68 45.64
CA GLU A 13 -15.96 10.68 46.49
C GLU A 13 -15.97 9.30 45.81
N LEU A 14 -16.35 9.24 44.53
CA LEU A 14 -16.38 8.00 43.74
C LEU A 14 -14.97 7.38 43.60
N LYS A 15 -13.93 8.19 43.36
CA LYS A 15 -12.54 7.71 43.27
C LYS A 15 -12.05 7.11 44.59
N GLN A 16 -12.47 7.65 45.74
CA GLN A 16 -12.13 7.08 47.04
C GLN A 16 -12.84 5.74 47.28
N ILE A 17 -14.11 5.64 46.92
CA ILE A 17 -14.91 4.40 47.05
C ILE A 17 -14.39 3.30 46.10
N GLN A 18 -13.88 3.66 44.93
CA GLN A 18 -13.34 2.72 43.93
C GLN A 18 -11.96 2.13 44.27
N ARG A 19 -11.20 2.70 45.22
CA ARG A 19 -9.89 2.12 45.64
C ARG A 19 -10.05 0.76 46.33
N ASP A 20 -11.14 0.53 47.05
CA ASP A 20 -11.36 -0.69 47.85
C ASP A 20 -12.30 -1.72 47.21
N ARG A 21 -12.99 -1.40 46.10
CA ARG A 21 -13.83 -2.33 45.36
C ARG A 21 -13.49 -2.31 43.87
N LYS A 22 -12.74 -3.31 43.40
CA LYS A 22 -12.65 -3.66 41.97
C LYS A 22 -14.00 -4.19 41.48
N MET A 23 -14.96 -3.32 41.22
CA MET A 23 -16.11 -3.66 40.39
C MET A 23 -16.27 -2.60 39.30
N LEU A 24 -16.43 -3.12 38.08
CA LEU A 24 -16.86 -2.51 36.81
C LEU A 24 -16.78 -0.98 36.70
N LYS A 25 -16.00 -0.52 35.70
CA LYS A 25 -15.91 0.88 35.29
C LYS A 25 -17.32 1.39 34.92
N GLU A 26 -17.87 2.29 35.75
CA GLU A 26 -19.24 2.83 35.58
C GLU A 26 -19.30 4.04 34.64
N GLU A 27 -18.16 4.53 34.14
CA GLU A 27 -18.08 5.65 33.20
C GLU A 27 -17.38 5.21 31.91
N VAL A 28 -18.00 5.57 30.78
CA VAL A 28 -17.43 5.35 29.44
C VAL A 28 -16.50 6.53 29.14
N ASP A 29 -15.20 6.28 29.02
CA ASP A 29 -14.23 7.31 28.62
C ASP A 29 -13.91 7.28 27.13
N GLU A 30 -13.07 8.22 26.67
CA GLU A 30 -12.64 8.30 25.26
C GLU A 30 -11.96 7.01 24.79
N GLU A 31 -11.28 6.28 25.68
CA GLU A 31 -10.63 5.00 25.36
C GLU A 31 -11.64 3.88 25.15
N ASP A 32 -12.71 3.84 25.95
CA ASP A 32 -13.78 2.85 25.80
C ASP A 32 -14.55 3.06 24.48
N ILE A 33 -14.82 4.32 24.12
CA ILE A 33 -15.42 4.66 22.81
C ILE A 33 -14.45 4.25 21.70
N ALA A 34 -13.17 4.62 21.79
CA ALA A 34 -12.18 4.28 20.78
C ALA A 34 -12.02 2.76 20.58
N LYS A 35 -12.08 1.97 21.65
CA LYS A 35 -12.04 0.49 21.59
C LYS A 35 -13.27 -0.09 20.89
N ILE A 36 -14.47 0.42 21.16
CA ILE A 36 -15.70 -0.06 20.50
C ILE A 36 -15.69 0.32 19.03
N VAL A 37 -15.36 1.57 18.69
CA VAL A 37 -15.29 2.01 17.29
C VAL A 37 -14.20 1.22 16.57
N SER A 38 -13.04 1.01 17.18
CA SER A 38 -11.98 0.17 16.62
C SER A 38 -12.39 -1.27 16.41
N LYS A 39 -13.19 -1.85 17.32
CA LYS A 39 -13.73 -3.20 17.15
C LYS A 39 -14.77 -3.29 16.01
N TRP A 40 -15.52 -2.22 15.76
CA TRP A 40 -16.49 -2.16 14.66
C TRP A 40 -15.84 -1.88 13.31
N THR A 41 -14.85 -0.99 13.27
CA THR A 41 -14.16 -0.58 12.04
C THR A 41 -12.94 -1.45 11.70
N GLY A 42 -12.44 -2.22 12.67
CA GLY A 42 -11.19 -2.97 12.59
C GLY A 42 -9.93 -2.13 12.82
N ILE A 43 -10.04 -0.83 13.14
CA ILE A 43 -8.92 0.12 13.06
C ILE A 43 -8.84 0.98 14.33
N PRO A 44 -7.66 1.15 14.97
CA PRO A 44 -7.54 1.89 16.21
C PRO A 44 -7.95 3.37 16.04
N VAL A 45 -8.88 3.83 16.88
CA VAL A 45 -9.41 5.21 16.88
C VAL A 45 -8.80 6.05 18.02
N SER A 46 -7.94 5.45 18.83
CA SER A 46 -7.30 6.13 19.95
C SER A 46 -6.39 7.25 19.46
N LYS A 47 -6.48 8.42 20.08
CA LYS A 47 -5.43 9.44 20.04
C LYS A 47 -4.09 8.76 20.31
N LEU A 48 -3.24 8.70 19.28
CA LEU A 48 -1.87 8.19 19.26
C LEU A 48 -1.44 7.53 20.58
N LEU A 49 -1.79 6.25 20.74
CA LEU A 49 -1.16 5.43 21.78
C LEU A 49 0.35 5.52 21.55
N GLU A 50 1.14 5.47 22.62
CA GLU A 50 2.60 5.63 22.55
C GLU A 50 3.24 4.70 21.49
N GLY A 51 2.68 3.49 21.31
CA GLY A 51 3.07 2.55 20.25
C GLY A 51 2.74 2.97 18.80
N GLU A 52 1.68 3.74 18.55
CA GLU A 52 1.39 4.28 17.21
C GLU A 52 2.33 5.41 16.83
N LYS A 53 2.73 6.24 17.79
CA LYS A 53 3.74 7.29 17.56
C LYS A 53 5.06 6.66 17.14
N GLU A 54 5.50 5.65 17.88
CA GLU A 54 6.74 4.93 17.59
C GLU A 54 6.68 4.24 16.21
N LYS A 55 5.54 3.62 15.87
CA LYS A 55 5.32 3.07 14.52
C LYS A 55 5.54 4.14 13.45
N LEU A 56 4.97 5.34 13.61
CA LEU A 56 5.07 6.45 12.63
C LEU A 56 6.46 7.08 12.56
N ILE A 57 7.22 7.10 13.66
CA ILE A 57 8.60 7.57 13.70
C ILE A 57 9.49 6.66 12.84
N HIS A 58 9.31 5.34 12.95
CA HIS A 58 10.07 4.33 12.20
C HIS A 58 9.35 3.86 10.92
N MET A 59 8.51 4.72 10.33
CA MET A 59 7.70 4.35 9.17
C MET A 59 8.55 4.01 7.95
N GLU A 60 9.58 4.80 7.66
CA GLU A 60 10.48 4.59 6.54
C GLU A 60 11.19 3.25 6.62
N GLU A 61 11.74 2.91 7.79
CA GLU A 61 12.45 1.65 8.03
C GLU A 61 11.52 0.45 7.81
N ARG A 62 10.28 0.53 8.31
CA ARG A 62 9.28 -0.54 8.16
C ARG A 62 8.83 -0.71 6.72
N LEU A 63 8.61 0.39 5.99
CA LEU A 63 8.27 0.34 4.57
C LEU A 63 9.44 -0.18 3.73
N ALA A 64 10.69 0.19 4.06
CA ALA A 64 11.90 -0.24 3.36
C ALA A 64 12.19 -1.74 3.48
N GLN A 65 11.68 -2.42 4.52
CA GLN A 65 11.74 -3.89 4.63
C GLN A 65 10.99 -4.60 3.49
N ARG A 66 10.02 -3.92 2.86
CA ARG A 66 9.17 -4.47 1.80
C ARG A 66 9.39 -3.79 0.45
N VAL A 67 9.65 -2.50 0.44
CA VAL A 67 9.83 -1.68 -0.76
C VAL A 67 11.29 -1.29 -0.90
N VAL A 68 11.96 -1.87 -1.90
CA VAL A 68 13.42 -1.72 -2.07
C VAL A 68 13.74 -0.64 -3.10
N GLY A 69 14.71 0.22 -2.77
CA GLY A 69 15.33 1.15 -3.73
C GLY A 69 14.50 2.40 -4.06
N GLN A 70 13.40 2.65 -3.33
CA GLN A 70 12.48 3.77 -3.57
C GLN A 70 12.43 4.72 -2.36
N ASN A 71 13.60 5.13 -1.86
CA ASN A 71 13.73 5.89 -0.63
C ASN A 71 13.02 7.25 -0.68
N GLU A 72 13.07 7.95 -1.83
CA GLU A 72 12.35 9.22 -2.02
C GLU A 72 10.84 9.02 -1.89
N ALA A 73 10.30 7.98 -2.53
CA ALA A 73 8.88 7.64 -2.46
C ALA A 73 8.44 7.30 -1.03
N ILE A 74 9.22 6.47 -0.34
CA ILE A 74 8.96 6.08 1.05
C ILE A 74 8.96 7.31 1.96
N THR A 75 9.95 8.19 1.81
CA THR A 75 10.09 9.41 2.61
C THR A 75 8.93 10.38 2.37
N ALA A 76 8.58 10.62 1.10
CA ALA A 76 7.49 11.53 0.74
C ALA A 76 6.15 11.07 1.32
N VAL A 77 5.82 9.78 1.18
CA VAL A 77 4.59 9.24 1.75
C VAL A 77 4.60 9.26 3.27
N SER A 78 5.71 8.86 3.91
CA SER A 78 5.82 8.85 5.36
C SER A 78 5.63 10.25 5.94
N ASN A 79 6.18 11.28 5.30
CA ASN A 79 5.97 12.68 5.69
C ASN A 79 4.52 13.12 5.57
N ALA A 80 3.85 12.83 4.44
CA ALA A 80 2.43 13.17 4.26
C ALA A 80 1.54 12.48 5.31
N VAL A 81 1.76 11.19 5.57
CA VAL A 81 1.02 10.44 6.60
C VAL A 81 1.27 11.03 8.00
N ARG A 82 2.51 11.36 8.34
CA ARG A 82 2.82 12.01 9.62
C ARG A 82 2.16 13.37 9.75
N ARG A 83 2.14 14.20 8.68
CA ARG A 83 1.44 15.50 8.68
C ARG A 83 -0.06 15.32 8.98
N SER A 84 -0.70 14.38 8.30
CA SER A 84 -2.13 14.07 8.53
C SER A 84 -2.38 13.61 9.97
N ARG A 85 -1.59 12.64 10.48
CA ARG A 85 -1.74 12.10 11.83
C ARG A 85 -1.40 13.09 12.95
N ALA A 86 -0.52 14.06 12.69
CA ALA A 86 -0.21 15.15 13.60
C ALA A 86 -1.26 16.28 13.58
N GLY A 87 -2.29 16.19 12.73
CA GLY A 87 -3.30 17.25 12.57
C GLY A 87 -2.76 18.50 11.88
N LEU A 88 -1.68 18.37 11.10
CA LEU A 88 -1.02 19.46 10.37
C LEU A 88 -1.48 19.57 8.91
N GLN A 89 -2.64 18.97 8.59
CA GLN A 89 -3.27 18.98 7.28
C GLN A 89 -4.75 19.33 7.41
N ASP A 90 -5.35 19.83 6.33
CA ASP A 90 -6.78 20.11 6.27
C ASP A 90 -7.60 18.83 6.59
N PRO A 91 -8.44 18.84 7.64
CA PRO A 91 -9.27 17.69 8.03
C PRO A 91 -10.40 17.37 7.04
N ASN A 92 -10.58 18.19 5.99
CA ASN A 92 -11.51 17.91 4.92
C ASN A 92 -10.90 17.14 3.76
N ARG A 93 -9.58 16.95 3.71
CA ARG A 93 -8.92 16.25 2.61
C ARG A 93 -8.59 14.79 2.99
N PRO A 94 -8.35 13.91 2.01
CA PRO A 94 -7.79 12.58 2.27
C PRO A 94 -6.45 12.67 3.04
N ILE A 95 -6.05 11.56 3.69
CA ILE A 95 -4.78 11.46 4.44
C ILE A 95 -3.58 11.83 3.56
N GLY A 96 -3.64 11.48 2.28
CA GLY A 96 -2.66 11.90 1.30
C GLY A 96 -3.10 11.54 -0.11
N THR A 97 -2.74 12.39 -1.06
CA THR A 97 -2.99 12.20 -2.49
C THR A 97 -1.67 12.18 -3.24
N PHE A 98 -1.37 11.06 -3.91
CA PHE A 98 -0.06 10.81 -4.51
C PHE A 98 -0.19 10.45 -5.98
N LEU A 99 0.71 10.99 -6.81
CA LEU A 99 0.90 10.55 -8.19
C LEU A 99 2.25 9.82 -8.32
N PHE A 100 2.19 8.50 -8.47
CA PHE A 100 3.35 7.63 -8.64
C PHE A 100 3.67 7.45 -10.12
N LEU A 101 4.81 7.98 -10.55
CA LEU A 101 5.32 7.91 -11.91
C LEU A 101 6.44 6.89 -12.01
N GLY A 102 6.57 6.20 -13.13
CA GLY A 102 7.67 5.28 -13.36
C GLY A 102 7.30 4.10 -14.26
N PRO A 103 8.26 3.25 -14.64
CA PRO A 103 7.97 2.06 -15.43
C PRO A 103 7.21 1.01 -14.62
N THR A 104 6.82 -0.08 -15.27
CA THR A 104 6.14 -1.18 -14.58
C THR A 104 7.13 -1.98 -13.73
N GLY A 105 6.68 -2.50 -12.59
CA GLY A 105 7.48 -3.45 -11.80
C GLY A 105 8.60 -2.84 -10.93
N VAL A 106 8.65 -1.53 -10.75
CA VAL A 106 9.63 -0.84 -9.89
C VAL A 106 9.22 -0.67 -8.42
N GLY A 107 7.94 -0.93 -8.09
CA GLY A 107 7.47 -0.92 -6.69
C GLY A 107 6.26 -0.03 -6.39
N LYS A 108 5.67 0.67 -7.38
CA LYS A 108 4.49 1.54 -7.19
C LYS A 108 3.35 0.88 -6.40
N THR A 109 2.90 -0.29 -6.87
CA THR A 109 1.85 -1.08 -6.23
C THR A 109 2.31 -1.74 -4.93
N GLU A 110 3.60 -2.08 -4.81
CA GLU A 110 4.13 -2.70 -3.58
C GLU A 110 4.17 -1.68 -2.44
N LEU A 111 4.47 -0.40 -2.72
CA LEU A 111 4.37 0.67 -1.73
C LEU A 111 2.92 0.89 -1.29
N ALA A 112 1.95 0.88 -2.22
CA ALA A 112 0.54 0.96 -1.85
C ALA A 112 0.11 -0.18 -0.89
N LYS A 113 0.60 -1.40 -1.14
CA LYS A 113 0.36 -2.57 -0.27
C LYS A 113 1.04 -2.47 1.08
N ALA A 114 2.30 -2.05 1.10
CA ALA A 114 3.05 -1.83 2.32
C ALA A 114 2.39 -0.76 3.20
N LEU A 115 1.84 0.30 2.58
CA LEU A 115 1.08 1.34 3.29
C LEU A 115 -0.24 0.82 3.86
N ALA A 116 -0.99 0.03 3.09
CA ALA A 116 -2.25 -0.55 3.57
C ALA A 116 -2.01 -1.46 4.78
N GLU A 117 -1.01 -2.35 4.69
CA GLU A 117 -0.58 -3.19 5.80
C GLU A 117 -0.09 -2.36 7.00
N PHE A 118 0.73 -1.33 6.76
CA PHE A 118 1.31 -0.53 7.85
C PHE A 118 0.27 0.32 8.59
N LEU A 119 -0.70 0.92 7.89
CA LEU A 119 -1.67 1.85 8.49
C LEU A 119 -2.96 1.21 8.96
N PHE A 120 -3.37 0.12 8.32
CA PHE A 120 -4.66 -0.52 8.55
C PHE A 120 -4.52 -1.97 9.05
N ASP A 121 -3.28 -2.42 9.30
CA ASP A 121 -2.95 -3.80 9.69
C ASP A 121 -3.57 -4.85 8.73
N ASP A 122 -3.86 -4.46 7.47
CA ASP A 122 -4.47 -5.31 6.43
C ASP A 122 -3.96 -4.92 5.03
N GLU A 123 -3.14 -5.77 4.40
CA GLU A 123 -2.71 -5.58 3.01
C GLU A 123 -3.90 -5.56 2.03
N LYS A 124 -5.03 -6.18 2.39
CA LYS A 124 -6.26 -6.19 1.58
C LYS A 124 -7.15 -4.98 1.81
N ALA A 125 -6.72 -4.01 2.63
CA ALA A 125 -7.32 -2.68 2.74
C ALA A 125 -6.96 -1.78 1.53
N ILE A 126 -6.93 -2.38 0.33
CA ILE A 126 -6.69 -1.68 -0.94
C ILE A 126 -7.96 -1.79 -1.78
N ILE A 127 -8.44 -0.64 -2.25
CA ILE A 127 -9.47 -0.53 -3.27
C ILE A 127 -8.73 -0.22 -4.58
N ARG A 128 -8.55 -1.24 -5.42
CA ARG A 128 -7.87 -1.08 -6.71
C ARG A 128 -8.89 -0.85 -7.82
N ILE A 129 -8.67 0.19 -8.62
CA ILE A 129 -9.47 0.51 -9.80
C ILE A 129 -8.53 0.73 -10.98
N ASP A 130 -8.77 -0.01 -12.06
CA ASP A 130 -8.04 0.14 -13.31
C ASP A 130 -8.67 1.27 -14.14
N MET A 131 -7.92 2.34 -14.38
CA MET A 131 -8.41 3.51 -15.11
C MET A 131 -8.56 3.26 -16.61
N SER A 132 -8.00 2.17 -17.13
CA SER A 132 -8.25 1.72 -18.51
C SER A 132 -9.70 1.27 -18.73
N GLU A 133 -10.43 0.87 -17.69
CA GLU A 133 -11.88 0.59 -17.79
C GLU A 133 -12.73 1.87 -17.95
N TYR A 134 -12.12 3.03 -17.70
CA TYR A 134 -12.77 4.34 -17.65
C TYR A 134 -12.33 5.28 -18.79
N MET A 135 -11.84 4.71 -19.90
CA MET A 135 -11.40 5.46 -21.09
C MET A 135 -12.54 6.22 -21.80
N GLU A 136 -13.77 5.73 -21.67
CA GLU A 136 -14.93 6.28 -22.38
C GLU A 136 -15.85 7.07 -21.46
N LYS A 137 -16.44 8.15 -21.98
CA LYS A 137 -17.31 9.03 -21.18
C LYS A 137 -18.45 8.30 -20.47
N HIS A 138 -19.05 7.30 -21.12
CA HIS A 138 -20.19 6.59 -20.55
C HIS A 138 -19.81 5.64 -19.41
N THR A 139 -18.56 5.12 -19.38
CA THR A 139 -18.10 4.23 -18.30
C THR A 139 -17.75 4.99 -17.02
N VAL A 140 -17.49 6.30 -17.09
CA VAL A 140 -17.26 7.19 -15.94
C VAL A 140 -18.39 7.09 -14.90
N SER A 141 -19.64 6.98 -15.37
CA SER A 141 -20.81 6.83 -14.49
C SER A 141 -20.74 5.58 -13.61
N ARG A 142 -20.04 4.51 -14.01
CA ARG A 142 -19.87 3.29 -13.20
C ARG A 142 -19.02 3.53 -11.95
N LEU A 143 -18.16 4.55 -11.96
CA LEU A 143 -17.29 4.88 -10.83
C LEU A 143 -18.12 5.37 -9.62
N ILE A 144 -19.13 6.20 -9.88
CA ILE A 144 -19.99 6.85 -8.88
C ILE A 144 -21.42 6.30 -8.85
N GLY A 145 -21.78 5.44 -9.80
CA GLY A 145 -23.11 4.86 -9.95
C GLY A 145 -23.92 5.62 -10.98
N ALA A 146 -24.72 4.87 -11.75
CA ALA A 146 -25.62 5.47 -12.74
C ALA A 146 -26.69 6.32 -12.03
N PRO A 147 -27.19 7.39 -12.69
CA PRO A 147 -28.32 8.16 -12.16
C PRO A 147 -29.65 7.38 -12.26
N PRO A 148 -30.71 7.80 -11.55
CA PRO A 148 -32.01 7.14 -11.61
C PRO A 148 -32.53 7.02 -13.04
N GLY A 149 -32.97 5.82 -13.43
CA GLY A 149 -33.52 5.53 -14.76
C GLY A 149 -32.53 4.93 -15.78
N TYR A 150 -31.28 4.68 -15.39
CA TYR A 150 -30.27 4.02 -16.24
C TYR A 150 -29.95 2.60 -15.75
N VAL A 151 -29.53 1.72 -16.67
CA VAL A 151 -29.09 0.35 -16.35
C VAL A 151 -27.87 0.42 -15.42
N GLY A 152 -27.87 -0.35 -14.34
CA GLY A 152 -26.83 -0.32 -13.31
C GLY A 152 -27.09 0.66 -12.16
N TYR A 153 -28.25 1.36 -12.15
CA TYR A 153 -28.65 2.21 -11.03
C TYR A 153 -28.60 1.46 -9.69
N GLU A 154 -29.08 0.21 -9.64
CA GLU A 154 -29.15 -0.54 -8.38
C GLU A 154 -27.78 -0.94 -7.80
N GLU A 155 -26.77 -1.11 -8.65
CA GLU A 155 -25.45 -1.65 -8.28
C GLU A 155 -24.58 -0.64 -7.50
N GLY A 156 -24.90 0.66 -7.58
CA GLY A 156 -24.10 1.74 -6.99
C GLY A 156 -22.77 1.96 -7.74
N GLY A 157 -22.00 2.95 -7.31
CA GLY A 157 -20.69 3.23 -7.91
C GLY A 157 -19.60 2.31 -7.41
N GLN A 158 -18.73 1.82 -8.29
CA GLN A 158 -17.63 0.94 -7.91
C GLN A 158 -16.72 1.58 -6.85
N LEU A 159 -16.38 2.85 -6.99
CA LEU A 159 -15.54 3.57 -6.03
C LEU A 159 -16.34 3.93 -4.78
N THR A 160 -17.51 4.55 -4.94
CA THR A 160 -18.32 5.04 -3.82
C THR A 160 -18.79 3.90 -2.91
N GLU A 161 -19.21 2.76 -3.46
CA GLU A 161 -19.62 1.59 -2.67
C GLU A 161 -18.44 0.92 -1.97
N ALA A 162 -17.31 0.79 -2.65
CA ALA A 162 -16.11 0.20 -2.07
C ALA A 162 -15.60 1.02 -0.87
N VAL A 163 -15.54 2.35 -1.02
CA VAL A 163 -15.11 3.26 0.05
C VAL A 163 -16.15 3.32 1.17
N ARG A 164 -17.45 3.30 0.87
CA ARG A 164 -18.48 3.23 1.92
C ARG A 164 -18.35 1.96 2.77
N ARG A 165 -17.96 0.83 2.17
CA ARG A 165 -17.72 -0.44 2.89
C ARG A 165 -16.38 -0.47 3.61
N LYS A 166 -15.37 0.22 3.07
CA LYS A 166 -14.00 0.29 3.62
C LYS A 166 -13.49 1.75 3.62
N PRO A 167 -13.99 2.59 4.55
CA PRO A 167 -13.68 4.03 4.57
C PRO A 167 -12.23 4.33 4.95
N TYR A 168 -11.55 3.36 5.56
CA TYR A 168 -10.13 3.39 5.83
C TYR A 168 -9.44 2.42 4.88
N SER A 169 -8.87 2.95 3.82
CA SER A 169 -8.25 2.14 2.78
C SER A 169 -7.27 2.95 1.96
N VAL A 170 -6.39 2.25 1.27
CA VAL A 170 -5.59 2.80 0.18
C VAL A 170 -6.39 2.62 -1.11
N ILE A 171 -6.75 3.71 -1.77
CA ILE A 171 -7.38 3.71 -3.09
C ILE A 171 -6.26 3.76 -4.12
N LEU A 172 -6.12 2.71 -4.92
CA LEU A 172 -5.14 2.61 -5.98
C LEU A 172 -5.81 2.78 -7.34
N LEU A 173 -5.62 3.94 -7.96
CA LEU A 173 -6.07 4.27 -9.31
C LEU A 173 -4.92 3.96 -10.29
N ASP A 174 -4.96 2.78 -10.91
CA ASP A 174 -3.88 2.28 -11.77
C ASP A 174 -4.02 2.87 -13.19
N GLU A 175 -2.91 3.25 -13.82
CA GLU A 175 -2.86 3.80 -15.19
C GLU A 175 -3.75 5.05 -15.39
N ILE A 176 -3.64 6.02 -14.49
CA ILE A 176 -4.51 7.22 -14.46
C ILE A 176 -4.49 8.03 -15.78
N GLU A 177 -3.44 7.90 -16.59
CA GLU A 177 -3.33 8.48 -17.94
C GLU A 177 -4.19 7.79 -19.01
N LYS A 178 -4.96 6.76 -18.65
CA LYS A 178 -5.91 6.11 -19.56
C LYS A 178 -7.34 6.57 -19.31
N ALA A 179 -7.63 7.13 -18.13
CA ALA A 179 -8.97 7.60 -17.80
C ALA A 179 -9.45 8.73 -18.73
N HIS A 180 -10.76 8.74 -18.97
CA HIS A 180 -11.44 9.86 -19.59
C HIS A 180 -11.34 11.12 -18.71
N SER A 181 -11.26 12.29 -19.34
CA SER A 181 -11.10 13.58 -18.64
C SER A 181 -12.16 13.87 -17.56
N ASP A 182 -13.39 13.38 -17.74
CA ASP A 182 -14.49 13.53 -16.76
C ASP A 182 -14.21 12.80 -15.43
N VAL A 183 -13.35 11.78 -15.42
CA VAL A 183 -12.89 11.13 -14.16
C VAL A 183 -12.12 12.12 -13.30
N PHE A 184 -11.28 12.97 -13.89
CA PHE A 184 -10.49 13.95 -13.14
C PHE A 184 -11.38 14.96 -12.42
N ASN A 185 -12.50 15.36 -13.02
CA ASN A 185 -13.46 16.27 -12.39
C ASN A 185 -14.07 15.65 -11.12
N ILE A 186 -14.37 14.35 -11.16
CA ILE A 186 -14.86 13.60 -10.00
C ILE A 186 -13.78 13.52 -8.92
N LEU A 187 -12.53 13.23 -9.32
CA LEU A 187 -11.41 13.13 -8.37
C LEU A 187 -11.06 14.47 -7.71
N LEU A 188 -11.16 15.59 -8.44
CA LEU A 188 -10.97 16.93 -7.87
C LEU A 188 -11.89 17.19 -6.68
N GLN A 189 -13.16 16.80 -6.77
CA GLN A 189 -14.11 16.90 -5.66
C GLN A 189 -13.64 16.08 -4.44
N VAL A 190 -13.13 14.87 -4.68
CA VAL A 190 -12.59 14.02 -3.61
C VAL A 190 -11.36 14.66 -2.97
N PHE A 191 -10.46 15.25 -3.76
CA PHE A 191 -9.22 15.83 -3.26
C PHE A 191 -9.43 17.11 -2.44
N ASP A 192 -10.48 17.87 -2.77
CA ASP A 192 -10.81 19.14 -2.13
C ASP A 192 -11.71 18.96 -0.91
N ASP A 193 -12.80 18.22 -1.06
CA ASP A 193 -13.84 18.11 -0.02
C ASP A 193 -13.75 16.81 0.80
N GLY A 194 -12.90 15.87 0.38
CA GLY A 194 -12.77 14.54 1.00
C GLY A 194 -14.09 13.78 0.97
N ARG A 195 -14.97 14.12 0.04
CA ARG A 195 -16.33 13.57 -0.06
C ARG A 195 -16.72 13.45 -1.51
N LEU A 196 -17.54 12.43 -1.79
CA LEU A 196 -18.12 12.24 -3.12
C LEU A 196 -19.58 11.86 -2.99
N THR A 197 -20.44 12.48 -3.79
CA THR A 197 -21.86 12.12 -3.82
C THR A 197 -22.09 11.16 -4.98
N ASP A 198 -22.67 9.99 -4.68
CA ASP A 198 -22.96 8.96 -5.66
C ASP A 198 -24.17 9.33 -6.55
N GLY A 199 -24.42 8.54 -7.60
CA GLY A 199 -25.56 8.73 -8.50
C GLY A 199 -26.95 8.62 -7.83
N LYS A 200 -27.01 8.11 -6.60
CA LYS A 200 -28.23 8.03 -5.76
C LYS A 200 -28.36 9.21 -4.78
N GLY A 201 -27.42 10.16 -4.80
CA GLY A 201 -27.41 11.30 -3.88
C GLY A 201 -26.84 10.99 -2.49
N LYS A 202 -26.21 9.85 -2.28
CA LYS A 202 -25.55 9.51 -1.00
C LYS A 202 -24.12 10.03 -1.01
N THR A 203 -23.75 10.75 0.04
CA THR A 203 -22.38 11.23 0.23
C THR A 203 -21.52 10.18 0.93
N VAL A 204 -20.35 9.90 0.35
CA VAL A 204 -19.33 8.98 0.85
C VAL A 204 -18.11 9.79 1.31
N ASP A 205 -17.52 9.39 2.44
CA ASP A 205 -16.37 10.06 3.07
C ASP A 205 -15.05 9.40 2.68
N PHE A 206 -14.09 10.20 2.23
CA PHE A 206 -12.74 9.83 1.77
C PHE A 206 -11.64 10.39 2.68
N LYS A 207 -11.97 11.12 3.75
CA LYS A 207 -10.99 11.79 4.63
C LYS A 207 -10.02 10.82 5.30
N ASN A 208 -10.45 9.57 5.50
CA ASN A 208 -9.64 8.50 6.09
C ASN A 208 -8.95 7.60 5.05
N THR A 209 -8.92 8.01 3.79
CA THR A 209 -8.30 7.25 2.70
C THR A 209 -6.96 7.84 2.30
N ILE A 210 -6.09 7.00 1.76
CA ILE A 210 -4.93 7.43 0.98
C ILE A 210 -5.22 7.16 -0.48
N ILE A 211 -5.05 8.16 -1.34
CA ILE A 211 -5.28 8.01 -2.77
C ILE A 211 -3.94 7.97 -3.49
N ILE A 212 -3.68 6.87 -4.18
CA ILE A 212 -2.49 6.66 -4.98
C ILE A 212 -2.92 6.48 -6.42
N MET A 213 -2.45 7.37 -7.29
CA MET A 213 -2.58 7.25 -8.73
C MET A 213 -1.27 6.75 -9.29
N THR A 214 -1.28 5.70 -10.09
CA THR A 214 -0.07 5.25 -10.82
C THR A 214 -0.15 5.72 -12.26
N SER A 215 0.99 6.11 -12.81
CA SER A 215 1.11 6.39 -14.23
C SER A 215 2.42 5.87 -14.77
N ASN A 216 2.42 5.50 -16.05
CA ASN A 216 3.63 5.15 -16.79
C ASN A 216 4.14 6.34 -17.64
N ILE A 217 3.57 7.54 -17.49
CA ILE A 217 4.06 8.75 -18.17
C ILE A 217 5.54 8.99 -17.85
N GLY A 218 6.33 9.21 -18.90
CA GLY A 218 7.76 9.52 -18.79
C GLY A 218 8.65 8.31 -18.49
N SER A 219 8.11 7.09 -18.52
CA SER A 219 8.88 5.86 -18.28
C SER A 219 10.11 5.74 -19.17
N GLN A 220 10.01 6.18 -20.43
CA GLN A 220 11.12 6.17 -21.39
C GLN A 220 12.32 7.01 -20.94
N TYR A 221 12.09 8.09 -20.21
CA TYR A 221 13.15 8.94 -19.67
C TYR A 221 13.69 8.40 -18.34
N ILE A 222 12.84 7.74 -17.55
CA ILE A 222 13.23 7.14 -16.28
C ILE A 222 14.10 5.89 -16.48
N LEU A 223 13.91 5.20 -17.60
CA LEU A 223 14.70 4.03 -17.99
C LEU A 223 16.01 4.38 -18.71
N ASP A 224 16.17 5.64 -19.15
CA ASP A 224 17.36 6.12 -19.85
C ASP A 224 18.58 6.12 -18.90
N GLU A 225 19.61 5.33 -19.23
CA GLU A 225 20.79 5.18 -18.36
C GLU A 225 21.70 6.41 -18.37
N ASP A 226 21.66 7.18 -19.46
CA ASP A 226 22.52 8.33 -19.69
C ASP A 226 21.88 9.63 -19.17
N ALA A 227 20.60 9.59 -18.80
CA ALA A 227 19.88 10.75 -18.30
C ALA A 227 20.23 11.06 -16.83
N THR A 228 20.60 12.32 -16.56
CA THR A 228 20.76 12.79 -15.19
C THR A 228 19.41 12.89 -14.48
N GLU A 229 19.40 12.80 -13.16
CA GLU A 229 18.16 12.92 -12.37
C GLU A 229 17.43 14.26 -12.61
N VAL A 230 18.20 15.33 -12.79
CA VAL A 230 17.68 16.67 -13.12
C VAL A 230 17.00 16.66 -14.49
N ASP A 231 17.57 15.98 -15.48
CA ASP A 231 16.97 15.84 -16.81
C ASP A 231 15.70 15.01 -16.78
N ILE A 232 15.70 13.90 -16.02
CA ILE A 232 14.51 13.05 -15.83
C ILE A 232 13.38 13.88 -15.22
N LYS A 233 13.64 14.56 -14.09
CA LYS A 233 12.65 15.41 -13.41
C LYS A 233 12.09 16.47 -14.34
N ARG A 234 12.94 17.18 -15.08
CA ARG A 234 12.53 18.21 -16.05
C ARG A 234 11.67 17.65 -17.18
N LYS A 235 12.08 16.54 -17.81
CA LYS A 235 11.34 15.91 -18.92
C LYS A 235 9.99 15.36 -18.47
N VAL A 236 9.96 14.67 -17.33
CA VAL A 236 8.72 14.13 -16.73
C VAL A 236 7.76 15.26 -16.37
N GLN A 237 8.24 16.34 -15.74
CA GLN A 237 7.39 17.51 -15.43
C GLN A 237 6.81 18.17 -16.69
N GLY A 238 7.57 18.23 -17.79
CA GLY A 238 7.08 18.70 -19.08
C GLY A 238 5.89 17.87 -19.58
N LEU A 239 6.05 16.55 -19.62
CA LEU A 239 4.98 15.63 -20.04
C LEU A 239 3.73 15.69 -19.15
N LEU A 240 3.91 15.84 -17.83
CA LEU A 240 2.78 15.96 -16.91
C LEU A 240 1.93 17.18 -17.20
N LYS A 241 2.55 18.32 -17.51
CA LYS A 241 1.84 19.57 -17.83
C LYS A 241 1.14 19.52 -19.19
N GLU A 242 1.63 18.69 -20.10
CA GLU A 242 0.98 18.45 -21.39
C GLU A 242 -0.26 17.55 -21.23
N TYR A 243 -0.13 16.51 -20.39
CA TYR A 243 -1.19 15.51 -20.23
C TYR A 243 -2.27 15.92 -19.21
N PHE A 244 -1.85 16.38 -18.02
CA PHE A 244 -2.76 16.78 -16.95
C PHE A 244 -2.92 18.30 -16.90
N LYS A 245 -4.15 18.73 -16.66
CA LYS A 245 -4.42 20.14 -16.40
C LYS A 245 -3.73 20.59 -15.10
N PRO A 246 -3.23 21.84 -15.03
CA PRO A 246 -2.60 22.37 -13.81
C PRO A 246 -3.49 22.29 -12.57
N GLU A 247 -4.81 22.45 -12.74
CA GLU A 247 -5.79 22.34 -11.65
C GLU A 247 -5.72 20.97 -10.95
N PHE A 248 -5.54 19.89 -11.71
CA PHE A 248 -5.43 18.53 -11.17
C PHE A 248 -4.11 18.33 -10.44
N LEU A 249 -2.99 18.73 -11.08
CA LEU A 249 -1.65 18.58 -10.50
C LEU A 249 -1.51 19.35 -9.18
N ASN A 250 -2.11 20.54 -9.09
CA ASN A 250 -2.07 21.36 -7.88
C ASN A 250 -2.87 20.78 -6.70
N ARG A 251 -3.73 19.77 -6.93
CA ARG A 251 -4.47 19.06 -5.86
C ARG A 251 -3.80 17.79 -5.39
N VAL A 252 -2.76 17.33 -6.09
CA VAL A 252 -1.93 16.20 -5.66
C VAL A 252 -0.93 16.71 -4.62
N ASP A 253 -0.86 16.06 -3.46
CA ASP A 253 0.05 16.49 -2.39
C ASP A 253 1.51 16.22 -2.75
N GLU A 254 1.82 15.09 -3.38
CA GLU A 254 3.18 14.78 -3.84
C GLU A 254 3.16 14.01 -5.19
N ILE A 255 4.02 14.45 -6.12
CA ILE A 255 4.31 13.74 -7.38
C ILE A 255 5.65 13.03 -7.22
N ILE A 256 5.62 11.70 -7.26
CA ILE A 256 6.75 10.86 -6.88
C ILE A 256 7.22 10.05 -8.08
N ILE A 257 8.52 10.16 -8.41
CA ILE A 257 9.15 9.39 -9.48
C ILE A 257 9.76 8.13 -8.87
N PHE A 258 9.36 6.97 -9.38
CA PHE A 258 9.95 5.68 -9.04
C PHE A 258 11.05 5.36 -10.02
N HIS A 259 12.23 5.10 -9.49
CA HIS A 259 13.42 4.88 -10.28
C HIS A 259 13.57 3.39 -10.65
N ARG A 260 14.35 3.16 -11.70
CA ARG A 260 14.78 1.82 -12.11
C ARG A 260 15.48 1.08 -10.96
N LEU A 261 15.31 -0.23 -10.91
CA LEU A 261 15.92 -1.08 -9.89
C LEU A 261 17.31 -1.51 -10.34
N GLY A 262 18.35 -1.16 -9.57
CA GLY A 262 19.70 -1.66 -9.79
C GLY A 262 19.88 -3.12 -9.36
N LYS A 263 21.02 -3.72 -9.70
CA LYS A 263 21.36 -5.11 -9.33
C LYS A 263 21.25 -5.38 -7.83
N GLU A 264 21.77 -4.47 -7.00
CA GLU A 264 21.69 -4.60 -5.54
C GLU A 264 20.25 -4.57 -5.02
N HIS A 265 19.40 -3.72 -5.62
CA HIS A 265 17.97 -3.70 -5.28
C HIS A 265 17.31 -5.04 -5.61
N LEU A 266 17.64 -5.63 -6.76
CA LEU A 266 17.10 -6.93 -7.17
C LEU A 266 17.54 -8.05 -6.23
N LYS A 267 18.80 -8.08 -5.79
CA LYS A 267 19.28 -9.04 -4.78
C LYS A 267 18.50 -8.95 -3.48
N GLN A 268 18.22 -7.74 -3.00
CA GLN A 268 17.40 -7.52 -1.81
C GLN A 268 15.95 -7.99 -2.02
N ILE A 269 15.35 -7.71 -3.18
CA ILE A 269 13.99 -8.19 -3.52
C ILE A 269 13.94 -9.72 -3.56
N ILE A 270 14.96 -10.37 -4.14
CA ILE A 270 15.09 -11.83 -4.13
C ILE A 270 15.12 -12.35 -2.70
N GLU A 271 15.93 -11.75 -1.84
CA GLU A 271 16.03 -12.14 -0.43
C GLU A 271 14.68 -12.01 0.30
N ILE A 272 13.92 -10.95 0.04
CA ILE A 272 12.55 -10.79 0.57
C ILE A 272 11.64 -11.93 0.11
N GLN A 273 11.68 -12.31 -1.17
CA GLN A 273 10.86 -13.42 -1.69
C GLN A 273 11.29 -14.77 -1.11
N LEU A 274 12.60 -15.01 -0.99
CA LEU A 274 13.14 -16.23 -0.38
C LEU A 274 12.76 -16.32 1.10
N ASN A 275 12.77 -15.22 1.84
CA ASN A 275 12.30 -15.18 3.23
C ASN A 275 10.81 -15.52 3.36
N ARG A 276 9.96 -15.08 2.41
CA ARG A 276 8.55 -15.50 2.37
C ARG A 276 8.44 -17.00 2.17
N LEU A 277 9.24 -17.59 1.28
CA LEU A 277 9.28 -19.03 1.07
C LEU A 277 9.76 -19.78 2.31
N ARG A 278 10.81 -19.31 2.99
CA ARG A 278 11.30 -19.88 4.26
C ARG A 278 10.19 -19.92 5.30
N LYS A 279 9.44 -18.82 5.48
CA LYS A 279 8.30 -18.76 6.42
C LYS A 279 7.22 -19.80 6.10
N MET A 280 6.90 -20.03 4.82
CA MET A 280 5.91 -21.03 4.42
C MET A 280 6.34 -22.47 4.75
N LEU A 281 7.65 -22.73 4.81
CA LEU A 281 8.20 -24.05 5.09
C LEU A 281 8.50 -24.30 6.58
N MET A 282 8.43 -23.25 7.40
CA MET A 282 8.55 -23.38 8.86
C MET A 282 7.47 -24.30 9.45
N ASP A 283 6.27 -24.32 8.89
CA ASP A 283 5.19 -25.23 9.32
C ASP A 283 5.59 -26.71 9.16
N ARG A 284 6.45 -27.01 8.19
CA ARG A 284 7.05 -28.34 7.96
C ARG A 284 8.42 -28.51 8.61
N LYS A 285 8.88 -27.50 9.35
CA LYS A 285 10.23 -27.43 9.94
C LYS A 285 11.35 -27.63 8.92
N VAL A 286 11.11 -27.30 7.65
CA VAL A 286 12.13 -27.42 6.61
C VAL A 286 12.91 -26.12 6.54
N GLU A 287 14.22 -26.18 6.78
CA GLU A 287 15.12 -25.04 6.70
C GLU A 287 15.70 -24.93 5.30
N ILE A 288 15.68 -23.73 4.71
CA ILE A 288 16.29 -23.46 3.40
C ILE A 288 17.44 -22.48 3.53
N GLU A 289 18.60 -22.92 3.08
CA GLU A 289 19.75 -22.08 2.77
C GLU A 289 19.87 -21.89 1.26
N THR A 290 20.29 -20.69 0.85
CA THR A 290 20.43 -20.33 -0.57
C THR A 290 21.81 -19.76 -0.80
N SER A 291 22.50 -20.22 -1.84
CA SER A 291 23.82 -19.72 -2.20
C SER A 291 23.77 -18.34 -2.87
N GLU A 292 24.91 -17.65 -2.90
CA GLU A 292 25.05 -16.39 -3.64
C GLU A 292 24.97 -16.61 -5.15
N SER A 293 25.48 -17.74 -5.66
CA SER A 293 25.37 -18.15 -7.07
C SER A 293 23.92 -18.28 -7.53
N LEU A 294 23.02 -18.75 -6.67
CA LEU A 294 21.59 -18.76 -6.96
C LEU A 294 21.02 -17.35 -7.10
N LYS A 295 21.40 -16.44 -6.20
CA LYS A 295 20.93 -15.05 -6.24
C LYS A 295 21.42 -14.34 -7.50
N ASP A 296 22.69 -14.51 -7.87
CA ASP A 296 23.24 -13.95 -9.11
C ASP A 296 22.49 -14.47 -10.33
N PHE A 297 22.25 -15.79 -10.40
CA PHE A 297 21.45 -16.40 -11.48
C PHE A 297 20.04 -15.80 -11.57
N LEU A 298 19.36 -15.60 -10.43
CA LEU A 298 18.03 -15.01 -10.38
C LEU A 298 18.02 -13.53 -10.78
N VAL A 299 19.07 -12.76 -10.47
CA VAL A 299 19.20 -11.37 -10.93
C VAL A 299 19.37 -11.33 -12.45
N GLU A 300 20.27 -12.15 -12.99
CA GLU A 300 20.58 -12.17 -14.43
C GLU A 300 19.38 -12.62 -15.28
N ASN A 301 18.59 -13.58 -14.79
CA ASN A 301 17.49 -14.19 -15.56
C ASN A 301 16.11 -13.65 -15.17
N GLY A 302 16.01 -12.91 -14.06
CA GLY A 302 14.75 -12.42 -13.50
C GLY A 302 14.55 -10.91 -13.62
N TYR A 303 15.50 -10.20 -14.22
CA TYR A 303 15.41 -8.77 -14.52
C TYR A 303 15.11 -8.51 -15.98
N ASP A 304 14.11 -7.67 -16.22
CA ASP A 304 13.80 -7.14 -17.53
C ASP A 304 13.68 -5.60 -17.41
N PRO A 305 14.45 -4.80 -18.16
CA PRO A 305 14.37 -3.34 -18.10
C PRO A 305 12.96 -2.77 -18.34
N ALA A 306 12.13 -3.42 -19.16
CA ALA A 306 10.77 -3.00 -19.46
C ALA A 306 9.75 -3.43 -18.38
N PHE A 307 9.97 -4.59 -17.75
CA PHE A 307 9.03 -5.16 -16.76
C PHE A 307 9.51 -5.08 -15.30
N GLY A 308 10.68 -4.52 -15.04
CA GLY A 308 11.28 -4.37 -13.71
C GLY A 308 11.46 -5.72 -13.01
N ALA A 309 11.10 -5.78 -11.72
CA ALA A 309 11.21 -7.01 -10.93
C ALA A 309 10.01 -7.97 -11.10
N ARG A 310 9.05 -7.71 -12.01
CA ARG A 310 7.88 -8.58 -12.21
C ARG A 310 8.25 -10.02 -12.61
N PRO A 311 9.21 -10.26 -13.55
CA PRO A 311 9.58 -11.62 -13.95
C PRO A 311 10.18 -12.46 -12.81
N LEU A 312 10.84 -11.80 -11.86
CA LEU A 312 11.54 -12.42 -10.73
C LEU A 312 10.65 -13.38 -9.93
N LYS A 313 9.41 -12.97 -9.61
CA LYS A 313 8.48 -13.81 -8.85
C LYS A 313 8.16 -15.10 -9.60
N ARG A 314 7.95 -15.02 -10.91
CA ARG A 314 7.65 -16.18 -11.76
C ARG A 314 8.87 -17.09 -11.90
N LEU A 315 10.07 -16.52 -11.99
CA LEU A 315 11.32 -17.28 -12.05
C LEU A 315 11.55 -18.05 -10.74
N ILE A 316 11.39 -17.41 -9.58
CA ILE A 316 11.50 -18.06 -8.26
C ILE A 316 10.45 -19.17 -8.13
N GLN A 317 9.21 -18.94 -8.56
CA GLN A 317 8.18 -19.96 -8.53
C GLN A 317 8.61 -21.20 -9.35
N LYS A 318 8.99 -20.99 -10.62
CA LYS A 318 9.35 -22.07 -11.53
C LYS A 318 10.62 -22.82 -11.13
N GLU A 319 11.69 -22.09 -10.82
CA GLU A 319 13.01 -22.71 -10.61
C GLU A 319 13.21 -23.20 -9.18
N ILE A 320 12.45 -22.69 -8.22
CA ILE A 320 12.61 -23.02 -6.79
C ILE A 320 11.35 -23.69 -6.24
N GLN A 321 10.20 -23.01 -6.26
CA GLN A 321 9.00 -23.51 -5.56
C GLN A 321 8.45 -24.80 -6.19
N ASP A 322 8.32 -24.85 -7.51
CA ASP A 322 7.79 -26.01 -8.23
C ASP A 322 8.70 -27.24 -8.02
N ARG A 323 10.02 -27.04 -8.00
CA ARG A 323 11.01 -28.10 -7.76
C ARG A 323 10.97 -28.58 -6.31
N LEU A 324 10.97 -27.66 -5.34
CA LEU A 324 10.82 -28.02 -3.92
C LEU A 324 9.53 -28.79 -3.67
N ALA A 325 8.42 -28.39 -4.29
CA ALA A 325 7.16 -29.10 -4.18
C ALA A 325 7.26 -30.54 -4.70
N ALA A 326 7.92 -30.76 -5.84
CA ALA A 326 8.15 -32.10 -6.37
C ALA A 326 9.03 -32.96 -5.46
N GLU A 327 10.10 -32.40 -4.89
CA GLU A 327 11.02 -33.10 -3.97
C GLU A 327 10.36 -33.43 -2.62
N LEU A 328 9.49 -32.54 -2.11
CA LEU A 328 8.68 -32.80 -0.92
C LEU A 328 7.62 -33.89 -1.15
N LEU A 329 6.93 -33.86 -2.30
CA LEU A 329 5.89 -34.84 -2.63
C LEU A 329 6.46 -36.24 -2.94
N SER A 330 7.66 -36.30 -3.51
CA SER A 330 8.37 -37.56 -3.76
C SER A 330 9.03 -38.15 -2.50
N GLY A 331 9.09 -37.38 -1.41
CA GLY A 331 9.66 -37.81 -0.13
C GLY A 331 11.19 -37.75 -0.06
N ASN A 332 11.84 -37.14 -1.06
CA ASN A 332 13.29 -36.92 -1.07
C ASN A 332 13.72 -35.87 -0.04
N ILE A 333 12.88 -34.86 0.17
CA ILE A 333 12.99 -33.89 1.26
C ILE A 333 11.96 -34.26 2.33
N LYS A 334 12.43 -34.43 3.56
CA LYS A 334 11.57 -34.78 4.70
C LYS A 334 11.29 -33.55 5.56
N ASP A 335 10.19 -33.57 6.28
CA ASP A 335 9.91 -32.57 7.31
C ASP A 335 11.04 -32.56 8.36
N GLY A 336 11.42 -31.38 8.84
CA GLY A 336 12.57 -31.21 9.75
C GLY A 336 13.94 -31.19 9.07
N SER A 337 14.01 -31.39 7.75
CA SER A 337 15.30 -31.39 7.03
C SER A 337 15.82 -29.98 6.77
N LYS A 338 17.13 -29.89 6.61
CA LYS A 338 17.81 -28.71 6.08
C LYS A 338 18.09 -28.93 4.60
N VAL A 339 17.91 -27.91 3.79
CA VAL A 339 18.03 -27.99 2.33
C VAL A 339 18.84 -26.80 1.83
N ILE A 340 19.80 -27.07 0.95
CA ILE A 340 20.60 -26.04 0.28
C ILE A 340 20.13 -25.95 -1.18
N ILE A 341 19.80 -24.73 -1.60
CA ILE A 341 19.42 -24.44 -2.98
C ILE A 341 20.55 -23.64 -3.62
N ASP A 342 21.07 -24.16 -4.71
CA ASP A 342 22.21 -23.60 -5.43
C ASP A 342 21.97 -23.55 -6.94
N PHE A 343 22.78 -22.77 -7.65
CA PHE A 343 22.85 -22.77 -9.10
C PHE A 343 24.15 -23.44 -9.55
N ASP A 344 24.03 -24.65 -10.12
CA ASP A 344 25.16 -25.38 -10.70
C ASP A 344 25.51 -24.79 -12.07
N LYS A 345 26.56 -23.94 -12.10
CA LYS A 345 27.04 -23.26 -13.31
C LYS A 345 27.45 -24.24 -14.42
N ASN A 346 27.90 -25.45 -14.09
CA ASN A 346 28.32 -26.44 -15.09
C ASN A 346 27.11 -27.10 -15.76
N LYS A 347 26.03 -27.32 -15.00
CA LYS A 347 24.79 -27.91 -15.52
C LYS A 347 23.76 -26.88 -16.00
N GLY A 348 24.02 -25.60 -15.75
CA GLY A 348 23.12 -24.49 -16.10
C GLY A 348 21.75 -24.61 -15.45
N LYS A 349 21.65 -25.18 -14.23
CA LYS A 349 20.35 -25.41 -13.57
C LYS A 349 20.42 -25.21 -12.06
N VAL A 350 19.27 -24.83 -11.49
CA VAL A 350 19.06 -24.85 -10.04
C VAL A 350 19.09 -26.30 -9.54
N VAL A 351 19.79 -26.53 -8.45
CA VAL A 351 19.91 -27.82 -7.77
C VAL A 351 19.47 -27.67 -6.32
N ILE A 352 18.83 -28.71 -5.81
CA ILE A 352 18.35 -28.79 -4.43
C ILE A 352 19.08 -29.97 -3.80
N CYS A 353 19.86 -29.69 -2.77
CA CYS A 353 20.66 -30.68 -2.06
C CYS A 353 20.17 -30.76 -0.61
N ASN A 354 20.08 -31.97 -0.06
CA ASN A 354 19.86 -32.14 1.38
C ASN A 354 21.09 -31.58 2.12
N GLY A 355 20.85 -30.60 2.98
CA GLY A 355 21.82 -30.13 3.96
C GLY A 355 22.05 -31.20 5.01
N VAL A 356 23.31 -31.38 5.41
CA VAL A 356 23.72 -32.33 6.46
C VAL A 356 23.14 -31.91 7.81
#